data_AF-A0A930WLM6-F1
#
_entry.id   AF-A0A930WLM6-F1
#
_cell.length_a   1.000
_cell.length_b   1.000
_cell.length_c   1.000
_cell.angle_alpha   90.00
_cell.angle_beta   90.00
_cell.angle_gamma   90.00
#
_symmetry.space_group_name_H-M   'P 1'
#
loop_
_entity.id
_entity.type
_entity.pdbx_description
1 polymer ?
#
loop_
_entity_poly.entity_id
_entity_poly.type
_entity_poly.pdbx_seq_one_letter_code
_entity_poly.pdbx_strand_id
1 'polypeptide(L)'
;MIVKVCNADYSLQWDGIYQFALENYPQIQEWELEKLAKFIAYEQDHCRQTIMECEDLELNIQIHDYLQEHSFFPPYRPSHRLVASTYDIHRKLVTSNYCSHTCTVEVAQAIFQIGKLMSAVKVFGKSGAELVTDSRNAASDPADYFDYIMFGWSNTTSGYRLAMERLLGRAPSEEELQEKFIPGVSFHFLYEELIQAPGYIFDGYHVAKVRDSLDLDTFLHLCIIPSKDKACFEGLIPCQLQDRVIYLDYEGEGLQAWNTKVNQVLQSKDKLKE
;
A
#
# COMPACT_ATOMS: atom_id res chain seq x y z
N MET A 1 2.39 11.71 -16.65
CA MET A 1 3.12 11.31 -15.43
C MET A 1 4.59 11.64 -15.60
N ILE A 2 5.21 12.28 -14.61
CA ILE A 2 6.67 12.47 -14.60
C ILE A 2 7.28 11.42 -13.68
N VAL A 3 8.30 10.71 -14.12
CA VAL A 3 9.08 9.79 -13.27
C VAL A 3 10.47 10.35 -13.09
N LYS A 4 10.85 10.67 -11.85
CA LYS A 4 12.15 11.22 -11.50
C LYS A 4 13.01 10.14 -10.85
N VAL A 5 14.00 9.62 -11.57
CA VAL A 5 14.98 8.70 -11.01
C VAL A 5 16.03 9.53 -10.27
N CYS A 6 16.09 9.39 -8.95
CA CYS A 6 16.78 10.37 -8.10
C CYS A 6 17.40 9.79 -6.82
N ASN A 7 18.24 10.61 -6.17
CA ASN A 7 18.75 10.39 -4.82
C ASN A 7 17.80 11.01 -3.79
N ALA A 8 16.67 10.35 -3.55
CA ALA A 8 15.69 10.76 -2.55
C ALA A 8 15.62 9.76 -1.39
N ASP A 9 15.09 10.21 -0.25
CA ASP A 9 14.99 9.38 0.96
C ASP A 9 14.05 8.18 0.80
N TYR A 10 13.04 8.31 -0.06
CA TYR A 10 12.05 7.29 -0.34
C TYR A 10 11.37 7.56 -1.68
N SER A 11 10.76 6.51 -2.23
CA SER A 11 9.91 6.62 -3.41
C SER A 11 8.51 7.12 -3.05
N LEU A 12 8.00 8.13 -3.75
CA LEU A 12 6.67 8.71 -3.51
C LEU A 12 6.04 9.20 -4.81
N GLN A 13 4.77 8.87 -5.03
CA GLN A 13 3.95 9.46 -6.08
C GLN A 13 3.08 10.57 -5.48
N TRP A 14 3.18 11.77 -6.03
CA TRP A 14 2.39 12.92 -5.61
C TRP A 14 2.26 13.94 -6.75
N ASP A 15 1.08 14.48 -6.98
CA ASP A 15 0.82 15.56 -7.94
C ASP A 15 1.34 15.25 -9.36
N GLY A 16 1.08 14.02 -9.81
CA GLY A 16 1.51 13.55 -11.14
C GLY A 16 3.03 13.36 -11.30
N ILE A 17 3.79 13.39 -10.21
CA ILE A 17 5.22 13.12 -10.16
C ILE A 17 5.46 11.86 -9.33
N TYR A 18 6.15 10.89 -9.90
CA TYR A 18 6.69 9.75 -9.19
C TYR A 18 8.20 9.96 -8.93
N GLN A 19 8.56 10.24 -7.69
CA GLN A 19 9.95 10.19 -7.24
C GLN A 19 10.36 8.72 -7.08
N PHE A 20 11.21 8.24 -7.98
CA PHE A 20 11.78 6.90 -7.97
C PHE A 20 13.17 6.96 -7.34
N ALA A 21 13.21 6.82 -6.01
CA ALA A 21 14.46 6.75 -5.28
C ALA A 21 15.17 5.42 -5.55
N LEU A 22 16.47 5.47 -5.84
CA LEU A 22 17.30 4.27 -5.94
C LEU A 22 17.97 3.95 -4.60
N GLU A 23 18.18 2.66 -4.31
CA GLU A 23 18.88 2.23 -3.11
C GLU A 23 20.33 2.76 -3.07
N ASN A 24 21.00 2.75 -4.23
CA ASN A 24 22.41 3.13 -4.36
C ASN A 24 22.61 4.17 -5.47
N TYR A 25 21.82 5.25 -5.50
CA TYR A 25 21.96 6.27 -6.54
C TYR A 25 23.42 6.76 -6.71
N PRO A 26 23.97 6.84 -7.94
CA PRO A 26 23.30 6.66 -9.23
C PRO A 26 23.33 5.23 -9.79
N GLN A 27 23.81 4.23 -9.04
CA GLN A 27 23.73 2.84 -9.49
C GLN A 27 22.30 2.31 -9.40
N ILE A 28 21.80 1.74 -10.49
CA ILE A 28 20.50 1.05 -10.55
C ILE A 28 20.68 -0.46 -10.64
N GLN A 29 19.88 -1.18 -9.89
CA GLN A 29 19.82 -2.64 -9.89
C GLN A 29 18.80 -3.16 -10.92
N GLU A 30 18.96 -4.41 -11.34
CA GLU A 30 18.06 -5.05 -12.32
C GLU A 30 16.59 -5.05 -11.86
N TRP A 31 16.35 -5.28 -10.57
CA TRP A 31 15.00 -5.27 -10.01
C TRP A 31 14.38 -3.86 -9.95
N GLU A 32 15.19 -2.81 -9.83
CA GLU A 32 14.74 -1.41 -9.90
C GLU A 32 14.39 -1.04 -11.34
N LEU A 33 15.18 -1.51 -12.32
CA LEU A 33 14.88 -1.38 -13.75
C LEU A 33 13.56 -2.07 -14.11
N GLU A 34 13.34 -3.30 -13.63
CA GLU A 34 12.08 -4.02 -13.83
C GLU A 34 10.89 -3.26 -13.23
N LYS A 35 11.05 -2.76 -12.00
CA LYS A 35 10.02 -1.97 -11.30
C LYS A 35 9.65 -0.71 -12.10
N LEU A 36 10.65 0.05 -12.53
CA LEU A 36 10.50 1.26 -13.33
C LEU A 36 9.83 0.96 -14.68
N ALA A 37 10.29 -0.09 -15.38
CA ALA A 37 9.73 -0.47 -16.67
C ALA A 37 8.26 -0.90 -16.57
N LYS A 38 7.88 -1.62 -15.50
CA LYS A 38 6.47 -1.98 -15.24
C LYS A 38 5.61 -0.76 -14.91
N PHE A 39 6.15 0.21 -14.17
CA PHE A 39 5.45 1.48 -13.94
C PHE A 39 5.18 2.21 -15.26
N ILE A 40 6.21 2.36 -16.11
CA ILE A 40 6.07 3.03 -17.40
C ILE A 40 5.05 2.30 -18.30
N ALA A 41 5.14 0.98 -18.39
CA ALA A 41 4.20 0.17 -19.17
C ALA A 41 2.76 0.31 -18.65
N TYR A 42 2.57 0.26 -17.31
CA TYR A 42 1.26 0.44 -16.68
C TYR A 42 0.64 1.79 -17.03
N GLU A 43 1.42 2.87 -16.96
CA GLU A 43 0.95 4.22 -17.32
C GLU A 43 0.57 4.30 -18.80
N GLN A 44 1.35 3.68 -19.69
CA GLN A 44 1.07 3.64 -21.13
C GLN A 44 -0.22 2.87 -21.45
N ASP A 45 -0.45 1.73 -20.80
CA ASP A 45 -1.68 0.94 -20.94
C ASP A 45 -2.93 1.73 -20.53
N HIS A 46 -2.78 2.68 -19.61
CA HIS A 46 -3.84 3.61 -19.21
C HIS A 46 -3.83 4.92 -20.02
N CYS A 47 -3.20 4.91 -21.20
CA CYS A 47 -3.12 6.03 -22.13
C CYS A 47 -2.49 7.30 -21.53
N ARG A 48 -1.63 7.17 -20.52
CA ARG A 48 -0.89 8.29 -19.94
C ARG A 48 0.49 8.39 -20.56
N GLN A 49 0.86 9.61 -20.95
CA GLN A 49 2.23 9.91 -21.37
C GLN A 49 3.13 9.95 -20.13
N THR A 50 4.22 9.18 -20.18
CA THR A 50 5.25 9.17 -19.14
C THR A 50 6.50 9.90 -19.62
N ILE A 51 6.98 10.86 -18.83
CA ILE A 51 8.22 11.59 -19.07
C ILE A 51 9.21 11.16 -18.00
N MET A 52 10.37 10.66 -18.41
CA MET A 52 11.42 10.25 -17.48
C MET A 52 12.45 11.39 -17.32
N GLU A 53 12.76 11.72 -16.07
CA GLU A 53 13.79 12.67 -15.68
C GLU A 53 14.86 11.94 -14.86
N CYS A 54 16.12 12.09 -15.27
CA CYS A 54 17.28 11.57 -14.55
C CYS A 54 18.45 12.54 -14.77
N GLU A 55 19.07 13.02 -13.69
CA GLU A 55 20.18 13.97 -13.77
C GLU A 55 21.49 13.30 -14.22
N ASP A 56 21.67 12.03 -13.89
CA ASP A 56 22.85 11.26 -14.25
C ASP A 56 22.71 10.70 -15.68
N LEU A 57 23.63 11.09 -16.56
CA LEU A 57 23.57 10.74 -17.98
C LEU A 57 23.81 9.25 -18.23
N GLU A 58 24.72 8.61 -17.49
CA GLU A 58 25.06 7.20 -17.68
C GLU A 58 23.91 6.30 -17.23
N LEU A 59 23.34 6.60 -16.06
CA LEU A 59 22.11 5.98 -15.57
C LEU A 59 20.95 6.17 -16.55
N ASN A 60 20.78 7.38 -17.09
CA ASN A 60 19.73 7.67 -18.07
C ASN A 60 19.87 6.80 -19.33
N ILE A 61 21.09 6.63 -19.85
CA ILE A 61 21.36 5.73 -20.99
C ILE A 61 21.02 4.28 -20.61
N GLN A 62 21.50 3.80 -19.46
CA GLN A 62 21.25 2.44 -18.99
C GLN A 62 19.75 2.12 -18.89
N ILE A 63 18.95 3.05 -18.38
CA ILE A 63 17.50 2.88 -18.30
C ILE A 63 16.88 2.81 -19.71
N HIS A 64 17.27 3.70 -20.62
CA HIS A 64 16.74 3.70 -21.99
C HIS A 64 17.08 2.41 -22.74
N ASP A 65 18.32 1.92 -22.61
CA ASP A 65 18.76 0.66 -23.22
C ASP A 65 17.91 -0.51 -22.68
N TYR A 66 17.71 -0.57 -21.35
CA TYR A 66 16.85 -1.58 -20.74
C TYR A 66 15.42 -1.54 -21.27
N LEU A 67 14.82 -0.35 -21.38
CA LEU A 67 13.45 -0.17 -21.88
C LEU A 67 13.29 -0.50 -23.38
N GLN A 68 14.37 -0.44 -24.17
CA GLN A 68 14.35 -0.88 -25.57
C GLN A 68 14.37 -2.40 -25.70
N GLU A 69 15.07 -3.08 -24.79
CA GLU A 69 15.23 -4.55 -24.81
C GLU A 69 14.09 -5.28 -24.09
N HIS A 70 13.39 -4.61 -23.16
CA HIS A 70 12.39 -5.23 -22.29
C HIS A 70 11.02 -4.60 -22.49
N SER A 71 10.03 -5.45 -22.79
CA SER A 71 8.62 -5.05 -22.89
C SER A 71 7.79 -5.81 -21.86
N PHE A 72 6.88 -5.11 -21.20
CA PHE A 72 5.99 -5.67 -20.19
C PHE A 72 4.53 -5.49 -20.61
N PHE A 73 3.71 -6.51 -20.38
CA PHE A 73 2.29 -6.53 -20.72
C PHE A 73 1.46 -7.00 -19.52
N PRO A 74 0.18 -6.59 -19.44
CA PRO A 74 -0.69 -6.99 -18.36
C PRO A 74 -1.04 -8.50 -18.45
N PRO A 75 -1.30 -9.17 -17.31
CA PRO A 75 -1.28 -8.63 -15.95
C PRO A 75 0.16 -8.47 -15.44
N TYR A 76 0.49 -7.25 -15.01
CA TYR A 76 1.81 -6.98 -14.44
C TYR A 76 1.94 -7.65 -13.08
N ARG A 77 3.03 -8.39 -12.91
CA ARG A 77 3.39 -9.11 -11.68
C ARG A 77 4.88 -8.93 -11.45
N PRO A 78 5.36 -8.66 -10.23
CA PRO A 78 6.80 -8.59 -9.95
C PRO A 78 7.43 -9.98 -10.18
N SER A 79 8.63 -10.04 -10.74
CA SER A 79 9.37 -11.30 -10.95
C SER A 79 9.68 -11.99 -9.61
N HIS A 80 9.95 -11.18 -8.59
CA HIS A 80 10.13 -11.61 -7.22
C HIS A 80 9.77 -10.47 -6.25
N ARG A 81 9.61 -10.81 -4.96
CA ARG A 81 9.14 -9.89 -3.91
C ARG A 81 9.91 -8.57 -3.82
N LEU A 82 11.22 -8.59 -4.08
CA LEU A 82 12.07 -7.40 -4.01
C LEU A 82 11.69 -6.33 -5.06
N VAL A 83 11.10 -6.68 -6.20
CA VAL A 83 10.62 -5.70 -7.19
C VAL A 83 9.45 -4.89 -6.63
N ALA A 84 8.65 -5.49 -5.74
CA ALA A 84 7.57 -4.81 -5.04
C ALA A 84 8.03 -4.16 -3.72
N SER A 85 9.33 -4.07 -3.46
CA SER A 85 9.86 -3.42 -2.27
C SER A 85 9.53 -1.92 -2.22
N THR A 86 9.61 -1.35 -1.01
CA THR A 86 9.49 0.08 -0.77
C THR A 86 10.46 0.51 0.33
N TYR A 87 10.46 1.79 0.67
CA TYR A 87 11.29 2.34 1.73
C TYR A 87 10.51 2.45 3.03
N ASP A 88 11.14 2.09 4.14
CA ASP A 88 10.65 2.46 5.47
C ASP A 88 11.09 3.88 5.86
N ILE A 89 10.68 4.31 7.05
CA ILE A 89 11.02 5.64 7.57
C ILE A 89 12.53 5.83 7.84
N HIS A 90 13.30 4.74 7.89
CA HIS A 90 14.75 4.74 8.06
C HIS A 90 15.47 4.67 6.71
N ARG A 91 14.74 4.87 5.60
CA ARG A 91 15.26 4.81 4.23
C ARG A 91 15.80 3.44 3.86
N LYS A 92 15.38 2.39 4.56
CA LYS A 92 15.76 1.02 4.27
C LYS A 92 14.77 0.42 3.30
N LEU A 93 15.30 -0.30 2.32
CA LEU A 93 14.49 -1.12 1.44
C LEU A 93 13.86 -2.26 2.25
N VAL A 94 12.54 -2.37 2.21
CA VAL A 94 11.79 -3.36 2.95
C VAL A 94 10.83 -4.15 2.06
N THR A 95 10.67 -5.41 2.43
CA THR A 95 9.58 -6.29 1.99
C THR A 95 8.99 -6.99 3.22
N SER A 96 7.87 -7.67 3.06
CA SER A 96 7.26 -8.47 4.13
C SER A 96 6.57 -9.71 3.55
N ASN A 97 6.27 -10.70 4.40
CA ASN A 97 5.32 -11.76 4.05
C ASN A 97 3.88 -11.24 4.03
N TYR A 98 3.64 -10.05 4.57
CA TYR A 98 2.32 -9.49 4.83
C TYR A 98 2.10 -8.16 4.15
N CYS A 99 0.96 -8.02 3.48
CA CYS A 99 0.41 -6.75 3.03
C CYS A 99 -0.71 -6.30 3.98
N SER A 100 -0.92 -4.99 4.09
CA SER A 100 -1.98 -4.43 4.92
C SER A 100 -2.85 -3.43 4.19
N HIS A 101 -4.11 -3.39 4.61
CA HIS A 101 -5.05 -2.30 4.39
C HIS A 101 -5.45 -1.75 5.77
N THR A 102 -5.14 -0.49 6.03
CA THR A 102 -5.42 0.16 7.32
C THR A 102 -6.44 1.27 7.13
N CYS A 103 -7.45 1.33 7.99
CA CYS A 103 -8.53 2.30 7.91
C CYS A 103 -8.99 2.77 9.30
N THR A 104 -9.95 3.69 9.34
CA THR A 104 -10.57 4.12 10.60
C THR A 104 -11.48 3.03 11.16
N VAL A 105 -11.89 3.17 12.43
CA VAL A 105 -12.79 2.23 13.10
C VAL A 105 -14.14 2.14 12.38
N GLU A 106 -14.70 3.26 11.95
CA GLU A 106 -16.00 3.30 11.27
C GLU A 106 -15.95 2.56 9.93
N VAL A 107 -14.86 2.73 9.18
CA VAL A 107 -14.65 2.03 7.89
C VAL A 107 -14.46 0.53 8.13
N ALA A 108 -13.74 0.15 9.19
CA ALA A 108 -13.55 -1.26 9.54
C ALA A 108 -14.87 -1.95 9.92
N GLN A 109 -15.76 -1.26 10.64
CA GLN A 109 -17.11 -1.77 10.93
C GLN A 109 -17.89 -2.06 9.65
N ALA A 110 -17.86 -1.14 8.68
CA ALA A 110 -18.51 -1.34 7.38
C ALA A 110 -17.89 -2.51 6.60
N ILE A 111 -16.56 -2.65 6.62
CA ILE A 111 -15.85 -3.77 5.99
C ILE A 111 -16.31 -5.13 6.56
N PHE A 112 -16.40 -5.26 7.89
CA PHE A 112 -16.89 -6.48 8.52
C PHE A 112 -18.36 -6.78 8.19
N GLN A 113 -19.22 -5.76 8.17
CA GLN A 113 -20.63 -5.92 7.82
C GLN A 113 -20.83 -6.42 6.38
N ILE A 114 -19.99 -5.95 5.45
CA ILE A 114 -20.05 -6.36 4.03
C ILE A 114 -19.30 -7.69 3.81
N GLY A 115 -18.32 -8.02 4.65
CA GLY A 115 -17.50 -9.24 4.57
C GLY A 115 -16.36 -9.17 3.55
N LYS A 116 -16.08 -7.99 2.98
CA LYS A 116 -15.05 -7.78 1.95
C LYS A 116 -14.48 -6.38 2.01
N LEU A 117 -13.22 -6.24 1.60
CA LEU A 117 -12.67 -4.97 1.16
C LEU A 117 -13.24 -4.63 -0.22
N MET A 118 -13.43 -3.34 -0.48
CA MET A 118 -13.94 -2.85 -1.77
C MET A 118 -13.15 -1.63 -2.22
N SER A 119 -12.93 -1.52 -3.53
CA SER A 119 -12.33 -0.35 -4.17
C SER A 119 -13.19 0.90 -3.98
N ALA A 120 -12.59 2.09 -4.12
CA ALA A 120 -13.27 3.35 -3.85
C ALA A 120 -14.49 3.59 -4.76
N VAL A 121 -14.41 3.24 -6.05
CA VAL A 121 -15.58 3.29 -6.97
C VAL A 121 -16.75 2.47 -6.44
N LYS A 122 -16.49 1.29 -5.88
CA LYS A 122 -17.55 0.41 -5.36
C LYS A 122 -18.10 0.89 -4.02
N VAL A 123 -17.24 1.40 -3.14
CA VAL A 123 -17.65 1.95 -1.84
C VAL A 123 -18.51 3.19 -2.01
N PHE A 124 -18.12 4.11 -2.89
CA PHE A 124 -18.80 5.40 -3.05
C PHE A 124 -19.88 5.41 -4.15
N GLY A 125 -19.94 4.38 -5.01
CA GLY A 125 -20.85 4.35 -6.16
C GLY A 125 -20.58 5.48 -7.16
N LYS A 126 -19.37 6.02 -7.17
CA LYS A 126 -18.90 7.09 -8.06
C LYS A 126 -17.93 6.49 -9.07
N SER A 127 -17.81 7.09 -10.25
CA SER A 127 -16.76 6.77 -11.21
C SER A 127 -15.39 7.24 -10.74
N GLY A 128 -14.32 6.65 -11.29
CA GLY A 128 -12.95 7.11 -11.04
C GLY A 128 -12.75 8.58 -11.41
N ALA A 129 -13.38 9.05 -12.51
CA ALA A 129 -13.32 10.46 -12.93
C ALA A 129 -13.94 11.43 -11.90
N GLU A 130 -15.04 11.03 -11.26
CA GLU A 130 -15.63 11.83 -10.17
C GLU A 130 -14.72 11.84 -8.93
N LEU A 131 -14.11 10.69 -8.62
CA LEU A 131 -13.22 10.56 -7.45
C LEU A 131 -11.89 11.31 -7.61
N VAL A 132 -11.41 11.53 -8.84
CA VAL A 132 -10.24 12.38 -9.09
C VAL A 132 -10.43 13.79 -8.52
N THR A 133 -11.66 14.32 -8.61
CA THR A 133 -12.00 15.68 -8.13
C THR A 133 -12.40 15.73 -6.65
N ASP A 134 -12.42 14.60 -5.98
CA ASP A 134 -12.80 14.52 -4.58
C ASP A 134 -11.70 15.11 -3.69
N SER A 135 -12.07 15.87 -2.65
CA SER A 135 -11.10 16.48 -1.73
C SER A 135 -10.23 15.45 -1.00
N ARG A 136 -10.65 14.19 -0.99
CA ARG A 136 -9.89 13.06 -0.44
C ARG A 136 -8.75 12.60 -1.35
N ASN A 137 -8.72 13.01 -2.61
CA ASN A 137 -7.65 12.72 -3.56
C ASN A 137 -6.46 13.69 -3.39
N ALA A 138 -5.87 13.73 -2.20
CA ALA A 138 -4.78 14.67 -1.90
C ALA A 138 -3.52 14.42 -2.76
N ALA A 139 -3.26 13.16 -3.10
CA ALA A 139 -2.10 12.76 -3.91
C ALA A 139 -2.27 13.05 -5.41
N SER A 140 -3.47 13.47 -5.84
CA SER A 140 -3.84 13.59 -7.25
C SER A 140 -3.69 12.27 -8.02
N ASP A 141 -4.18 11.18 -7.39
CA ASP A 141 -4.22 9.85 -7.98
C ASP A 141 -5.06 9.85 -9.27
N PRO A 142 -4.65 9.08 -10.30
CA PRO A 142 -5.39 8.96 -11.55
C PRO A 142 -6.69 8.15 -11.37
N ALA A 143 -7.62 8.29 -12.32
CA ALA A 143 -8.96 7.72 -12.20
C ALA A 143 -8.99 6.19 -12.01
N ASP A 144 -8.10 5.45 -12.67
CA ASP A 144 -8.03 3.99 -12.58
C ASP A 144 -7.60 3.49 -11.20
N TYR A 145 -6.83 4.28 -10.45
CA TYR A 145 -6.39 3.90 -9.11
C TYR A 145 -7.57 3.62 -8.17
N PHE A 146 -8.69 4.34 -8.36
CA PHE A 146 -9.88 4.16 -7.55
C PHE A 146 -10.62 2.83 -7.82
N ASP A 147 -10.34 2.15 -8.93
CA ASP A 147 -10.85 0.80 -9.26
C ASP A 147 -10.20 -0.32 -8.44
N TYR A 148 -9.17 0.02 -7.66
CA TYR A 148 -8.39 -0.94 -6.90
C TYR A 148 -8.46 -0.68 -5.40
N ILE A 149 -8.35 -1.77 -4.64
CA ILE A 149 -7.88 -1.76 -3.27
C ILE A 149 -6.36 -1.76 -3.33
N MET A 150 -5.73 -0.75 -2.74
CA MET A 150 -4.27 -0.65 -2.65
C MET A 150 -3.79 -1.17 -1.30
N PHE A 151 -2.66 -1.88 -1.34
CA PHE A 151 -2.02 -2.44 -0.16
C PHE A 151 -0.59 -1.93 -0.03
N GLY A 152 -0.15 -1.76 1.21
CA GLY A 152 1.25 -1.53 1.58
C GLY A 152 1.84 -2.75 2.27
N TRP A 153 3.17 -2.79 2.40
CA TRP A 153 3.80 -3.79 3.26
C TRP A 153 3.43 -3.55 4.73
N SER A 154 3.07 -4.60 5.46
CA SER A 154 2.62 -4.47 6.86
C SER A 154 3.69 -3.90 7.81
N ASN A 155 4.97 -4.02 7.45
CA ASN A 155 6.10 -3.45 8.19
C ASN A 155 6.39 -1.98 7.87
N THR A 156 5.53 -1.32 7.09
CA THR A 156 5.61 0.12 6.80
C THR A 156 4.52 0.89 7.53
N THR A 157 4.78 2.16 7.83
CA THR A 157 3.86 3.01 8.59
C THR A 157 2.81 3.73 7.74
N SER A 158 2.92 3.64 6.41
CA SER A 158 2.10 4.40 5.46
C SER A 158 0.59 4.19 5.66
N GLY A 159 0.16 2.95 5.91
CA GLY A 159 -1.25 2.63 6.15
C GLY A 159 -1.82 3.34 7.39
N TYR A 160 -1.09 3.34 8.50
CA TYR A 160 -1.53 4.03 9.72
C TYR A 160 -1.48 5.55 9.59
N ARG A 161 -0.46 6.11 8.91
CA ARG A 161 -0.42 7.54 8.59
C ARG A 161 -1.63 7.95 7.74
N LEU A 162 -1.99 7.15 6.73
CA LEU A 162 -3.15 7.40 5.88
C LEU A 162 -4.45 7.32 6.67
N ALA A 163 -4.61 6.32 7.55
CA ALA A 163 -5.77 6.24 8.44
C ALA A 163 -5.90 7.47 9.34
N MET A 164 -4.79 7.99 9.86
CA MET A 164 -4.75 9.23 10.63
C MET A 164 -5.17 10.44 9.77
N GLU A 165 -4.67 10.54 8.53
CA GLU A 165 -5.06 11.59 7.59
C GLU A 165 -6.57 11.56 7.30
N ARG A 166 -7.15 10.37 7.11
CA ARG A 166 -8.60 10.20 6.91
C ARG A 166 -9.41 10.58 8.14
N LEU A 167 -8.92 10.24 9.34
CA LEU A 167 -9.54 10.62 10.60
C LEU A 167 -9.55 12.14 10.82
N LEU A 168 -8.44 12.81 10.49
CA LEU A 168 -8.28 14.26 10.66
C LEU A 168 -8.88 15.10 9.53
N GLY A 169 -9.09 14.51 8.35
CA GLY A 169 -9.48 15.22 7.13
C GLY A 169 -8.38 16.12 6.55
N ARG A 170 -7.13 15.96 7.02
CA ARG A 170 -5.92 16.68 6.58
C ARG A 170 -4.67 15.87 6.90
N ALA A 171 -3.54 16.26 6.32
CA ALA A 171 -2.25 15.68 6.69
C ALA A 171 -1.99 15.83 8.21
N PRO A 172 -1.56 14.75 8.90
CA PRO A 172 -1.21 14.80 10.31
C PRO A 172 0.10 15.56 10.54
N SER A 173 0.21 16.24 11.69
CA SER A 173 1.46 16.83 12.18
C SER A 173 2.36 15.77 12.81
N GLU A 174 3.63 16.10 13.06
CA GLU A 174 4.54 15.19 13.76
C GLU A 174 4.05 14.88 15.19
N GLU A 175 3.53 15.88 15.91
CA GLU A 175 2.93 15.67 17.25
C GLU A 175 1.76 14.68 17.20
N GLU A 176 0.96 14.73 16.12
CA GLU A 176 -0.16 13.80 15.89
C GLU A 176 0.30 12.39 15.49
N LEU A 177 1.47 12.24 14.89
CA LEU A 177 2.05 10.94 14.57
C LEU A 177 2.84 10.33 15.74
N GLN A 178 3.17 11.11 16.76
CA GLN A 178 3.92 10.65 17.93
C GLN A 178 3.07 10.63 19.20
N GLU A 179 2.74 11.79 19.76
CA GLU A 179 2.15 11.90 21.10
C GLU A 179 0.62 11.77 21.09
N LYS A 180 -0.02 12.24 20.02
CA LYS A 180 -1.49 12.21 19.85
C LYS A 180 -1.94 11.16 18.85
N PHE A 181 -1.09 10.16 18.60
CA PHE A 181 -1.39 9.13 17.63
C PHE A 181 -2.67 8.37 18.00
N ILE A 182 -3.50 8.10 16.99
CA ILE A 182 -4.73 7.32 17.14
C ILE A 182 -4.62 6.14 16.17
N PRO A 183 -4.36 4.92 16.64
CA PRO A 183 -4.27 3.77 15.76
C PRO A 183 -5.64 3.47 15.14
N GLY A 184 -5.62 3.23 13.83
CA GLY A 184 -6.75 2.64 13.11
C GLY A 184 -6.80 1.11 13.25
N VAL A 185 -7.67 0.49 12.46
CA VAL A 185 -7.77 -0.96 12.32
C VAL A 185 -6.98 -1.40 11.09
N SER A 186 -6.19 -2.47 11.21
CA SER A 186 -5.39 -3.00 10.10
C SER A 186 -5.78 -4.42 9.75
N PHE A 187 -6.14 -4.62 8.48
CA PHE A 187 -6.39 -5.92 7.88
C PHE A 187 -5.11 -6.38 7.19
N HIS A 188 -4.61 -7.56 7.54
CA HIS A 188 -3.37 -8.12 7.05
C HIS A 188 -3.64 -9.38 6.22
N PHE A 189 -2.90 -9.49 5.13
CA PHE A 189 -3.05 -10.51 4.09
C PHE A 189 -1.68 -11.12 3.81
N LEU A 190 -1.63 -12.44 3.60
CA LEU A 190 -0.41 -13.10 3.13
C LEU A 190 -0.14 -12.64 1.70
N TYR A 191 1.05 -12.12 1.44
CA TYR A 191 1.41 -11.58 0.13
C TYR A 191 1.32 -12.65 -0.96
N GLU A 192 1.78 -13.86 -0.67
CA GLU A 192 1.79 -14.98 -1.63
C GLU A 192 0.39 -15.43 -2.04
N GLU A 193 -0.60 -15.29 -1.15
CA GLU A 193 -2.01 -15.54 -1.46
C GLU A 193 -2.65 -14.33 -2.15
N LEU A 194 -2.33 -13.11 -1.68
CA LEU A 194 -2.87 -11.87 -2.22
C LEU A 194 -2.53 -11.69 -3.70
N ILE A 195 -1.32 -12.05 -4.13
CA ILE A 195 -0.94 -11.97 -5.54
C ILE A 195 -1.69 -12.98 -6.42
N GLN A 196 -2.34 -13.99 -5.84
CA GLN A 196 -3.19 -14.93 -6.58
C GLN A 196 -4.65 -14.47 -6.64
N ALA A 197 -5.00 -13.38 -5.95
CA ALA A 197 -6.37 -12.85 -5.97
C ALA A 197 -6.80 -12.46 -7.39
N PRO A 198 -8.05 -12.76 -7.79
CA PRO A 198 -8.61 -12.26 -9.04
C PRO A 198 -8.52 -10.73 -9.11
N GLY A 199 -8.05 -10.21 -10.24
CA GLY A 199 -7.88 -8.77 -10.42
C GLY A 199 -6.64 -8.18 -9.73
N TYR A 200 -5.73 -9.00 -9.21
CA TYR A 200 -4.42 -8.55 -8.76
C TYR A 200 -3.61 -7.93 -9.91
N ILE A 201 -2.95 -6.81 -9.62
CA ILE A 201 -1.96 -6.18 -10.50
C ILE A 201 -0.87 -5.48 -9.69
N PHE A 202 0.32 -5.40 -10.26
CA PHE A 202 1.44 -4.60 -9.77
C PHE A 202 1.73 -3.46 -10.74
N ASP A 203 1.56 -2.21 -10.32
CA ASP A 203 1.72 -1.03 -11.17
C ASP A 203 3.12 -0.42 -11.13
N GLY A 204 4.11 -1.12 -10.56
CA GLY A 204 5.47 -0.59 -10.38
C GLY A 204 5.63 0.41 -9.23
N TYR A 205 4.54 0.82 -8.57
CA TYR A 205 4.58 1.72 -7.40
C TYR A 205 4.01 1.06 -6.14
N HIS A 206 2.75 0.63 -6.19
CA HIS A 206 2.06 -0.07 -5.10
C HIS A 206 2.50 -1.53 -5.02
N VAL A 207 2.68 -2.01 -3.79
CA VAL A 207 3.08 -3.40 -3.51
C VAL A 207 2.10 -4.40 -4.15
N ALA A 208 0.82 -4.15 -3.94
CA ALA A 208 -0.27 -4.94 -4.49
C ALA A 208 -1.50 -4.06 -4.67
N LYS A 209 -2.19 -4.27 -5.78
CA LYS A 209 -3.52 -3.73 -6.03
C LYS A 209 -4.45 -4.87 -6.40
N VAL A 210 -5.68 -4.86 -5.88
CA VAL A 210 -6.73 -5.83 -6.25
C VAL A 210 -7.95 -5.07 -6.73
N ARG A 211 -8.40 -5.40 -7.95
CA ARG A 211 -9.55 -4.72 -8.56
C ARG A 211 -10.85 -5.05 -7.84
N ASP A 212 -11.75 -4.07 -7.76
CA ASP A 212 -13.14 -4.19 -7.31
C ASP A 212 -13.32 -4.57 -5.83
N SER A 213 -12.98 -5.79 -5.43
CA SER A 213 -13.20 -6.30 -4.07
C SER A 213 -12.31 -7.48 -3.69
N LEU A 214 -12.05 -7.66 -2.40
CA LEU A 214 -11.33 -8.79 -1.82
C LEU A 214 -12.11 -9.38 -0.64
N ASP A 215 -12.45 -10.67 -0.71
CA ASP A 215 -13.23 -11.37 0.30
C ASP A 215 -12.43 -11.63 1.60
N LEU A 216 -13.01 -11.32 2.76
CA LEU A 216 -12.30 -11.50 4.03
C LEU A 216 -12.23 -12.96 4.46
N ASP A 217 -13.29 -13.75 4.26
CA ASP A 217 -13.31 -15.16 4.68
C ASP A 217 -12.19 -15.96 4.01
N THR A 218 -11.96 -15.66 2.73
CA THR A 218 -10.94 -16.28 1.90
C THR A 218 -9.54 -15.75 2.20
N PHE A 219 -9.34 -14.43 2.23
CA PHE A 219 -7.98 -13.85 2.18
C PHE A 219 -7.48 -13.24 3.49
N LEU A 220 -8.36 -12.89 4.44
CA LEU A 220 -7.92 -12.25 5.68
C LEU A 220 -7.04 -13.21 6.48
N HIS A 221 -5.78 -12.85 6.68
CA HIS A 221 -4.88 -13.60 7.54
C HIS A 221 -5.06 -13.18 9.00
N LEU A 222 -5.04 -11.86 9.25
CA LEU A 222 -5.19 -11.31 10.59
C LEU A 222 -5.75 -9.89 10.52
N CYS A 223 -6.59 -9.52 11.47
CA CYS A 223 -7.04 -8.14 11.68
C CYS A 223 -6.62 -7.69 13.08
N ILE A 224 -5.95 -6.55 13.18
CA ILE A 224 -5.61 -5.92 14.47
C ILE A 224 -6.56 -4.76 14.73
N ILE A 225 -7.23 -4.82 15.88
CA ILE A 225 -8.13 -3.79 16.38
C ILE A 225 -7.55 -3.26 17.69
N PRO A 226 -7.41 -1.94 17.90
CA PRO A 226 -7.04 -1.42 19.21
C PRO A 226 -8.05 -1.88 20.27
N SER A 227 -7.59 -2.44 21.40
CA SER A 227 -8.48 -3.05 22.41
C SER A 227 -9.54 -2.10 22.95
N LYS A 228 -9.24 -0.79 23.02
CA LYS A 228 -10.19 0.26 23.43
C LYS A 228 -11.44 0.30 22.54
N ASP A 229 -11.31 -0.10 21.28
CA ASP A 229 -12.37 -0.04 20.28
C ASP A 229 -13.15 -1.37 20.18
N LYS A 230 -12.82 -2.38 21.00
CA LYS A 230 -13.45 -3.71 20.98
C LYS A 230 -14.98 -3.66 21.02
N ALA A 231 -15.54 -2.82 21.87
CA ALA A 231 -16.99 -2.67 22.00
C ALA A 231 -17.67 -2.25 20.68
N CYS A 232 -16.95 -1.53 19.80
CA CYS A 232 -17.46 -1.11 18.50
C CYS A 232 -17.67 -2.28 17.53
N PHE A 233 -17.07 -3.44 17.79
CA PHE A 233 -17.11 -4.61 16.90
C PHE A 233 -17.98 -5.76 17.42
N GLU A 234 -18.62 -5.59 18.59
CA GLU A 234 -19.50 -6.61 19.16
C GLU A 234 -20.65 -6.94 18.20
N GLY A 235 -20.76 -8.22 17.82
CA GLY A 235 -21.78 -8.70 16.88
C GLY A 235 -21.55 -8.33 15.41
N LEU A 236 -20.50 -7.58 15.08
CA LEU A 236 -20.17 -7.22 13.69
C LEU A 236 -19.21 -8.22 13.02
N ILE A 237 -18.28 -8.79 13.79
CA ILE A 237 -17.29 -9.73 13.25
C ILE A 237 -17.96 -11.08 12.99
N PRO A 238 -17.97 -11.58 11.74
CA PRO A 238 -18.51 -12.90 11.41
C PRO A 238 -17.83 -14.00 12.23
N CYS A 239 -18.59 -15.01 12.67
CA CYS A 239 -18.09 -16.08 13.54
C CYS A 239 -16.84 -16.78 12.99
N GLN A 240 -16.79 -17.00 11.67
CA GLN A 240 -15.67 -17.65 10.98
C GLN A 240 -14.38 -16.82 10.89
N LEU A 241 -14.45 -15.52 11.24
CA LEU A 241 -13.30 -14.62 11.27
C LEU A 241 -12.79 -14.32 12.68
N GLN A 242 -13.48 -14.80 13.73
CA GLN A 242 -13.17 -14.42 15.11
C GLN A 242 -11.75 -14.82 15.55
N ASP A 243 -11.24 -15.95 15.08
CA ASP A 243 -9.89 -16.45 15.36
C ASP A 243 -8.77 -15.69 14.62
N ARG A 244 -9.16 -14.86 13.65
CA ARG A 244 -8.29 -13.97 12.86
C ARG A 244 -8.32 -12.54 13.37
N VAL A 245 -9.11 -12.21 14.38
CA VAL A 245 -9.14 -10.86 14.98
C VAL A 245 -8.36 -10.86 16.30
N ILE A 246 -7.41 -9.94 16.42
CA ILE A 246 -6.67 -9.69 17.65
C ILE A 246 -6.97 -8.27 18.13
N TYR A 247 -7.44 -8.19 19.37
CA TYR A 247 -7.51 -6.95 20.11
C TYR A 247 -6.14 -6.68 20.74
N LEU A 248 -5.51 -5.58 20.37
CA LEU A 248 -4.17 -5.22 20.82
C LEU A 248 -4.22 -3.93 21.66
N ASP A 249 -3.65 -3.98 22.86
CA ASP A 249 -3.65 -2.83 23.76
C ASP A 249 -2.79 -1.69 23.21
N TYR A 250 -3.38 -0.49 23.18
CA TYR A 250 -2.70 0.75 22.82
C TYR A 250 -2.37 1.53 24.09
N GLU A 251 -1.09 1.76 24.33
CA GLU A 251 -0.52 2.33 25.56
C GLU A 251 0.01 3.75 25.34
N GLY A 252 -0.36 4.39 24.23
CA GLY A 252 0.11 5.73 23.86
C GLY A 252 1.35 5.71 22.97
N GLU A 253 1.58 4.63 22.24
CA GLU A 253 2.69 4.52 21.29
C GLU A 253 2.54 5.50 20.11
N GLY A 254 3.65 6.11 19.67
CA GLY A 254 3.68 6.78 18.37
C GLY A 254 3.52 5.81 17.20
N LEU A 255 3.30 6.36 16.01
CA LEU A 255 3.06 5.66 14.73
C LEU A 255 4.02 4.48 14.51
N GLN A 256 5.33 4.71 14.66
CA GLN A 256 6.35 3.70 14.42
C GLN A 256 6.30 2.59 15.48
N ALA A 257 6.17 2.96 16.75
CA ALA A 257 6.15 2.02 17.87
C ALA A 257 4.90 1.12 17.81
N TRP A 258 3.74 1.70 17.51
CA TRP A 258 2.50 0.94 17.25
C TRP A 258 2.67 -0.03 16.08
N ASN A 259 3.17 0.44 14.94
CA ASN A 259 3.40 -0.42 13.78
C ASN A 259 4.37 -1.57 14.11
N THR A 260 5.42 -1.30 14.90
CA THR A 260 6.38 -2.33 15.34
C THR A 260 5.68 -3.38 16.21
N LYS A 261 4.86 -2.96 17.17
CA LYS A 261 4.06 -3.85 18.03
C LYS A 261 3.14 -4.77 17.21
N VAL A 262 2.44 -4.20 16.22
CA VAL A 262 1.59 -4.95 15.29
C VAL A 262 2.38 -5.99 14.49
N ASN A 263 3.56 -5.62 13.98
CA ASN A 263 4.39 -6.55 13.22
C ASN A 263 4.95 -7.69 14.08
N GLN A 264 5.24 -7.45 15.35
CA GLN A 264 5.64 -8.51 16.29
C GLN A 264 4.52 -9.53 16.48
N VAL A 265 3.26 -9.08 16.57
CA VAL A 265 2.09 -9.97 16.63
C VAL A 265 2.00 -10.84 15.37
N LEU A 266 2.12 -10.25 14.18
CA LEU A 266 2.12 -11.00 12.91
C LEU A 266 3.20 -12.08 12.89
N GLN A 267 4.44 -11.72 13.24
CA GLN A 267 5.56 -12.67 13.27
C GLN A 267 5.42 -13.76 14.32
N SER A 268 4.75 -13.48 15.46
CA SER A 268 4.52 -14.48 16.50
C SER A 268 3.50 -15.56 16.09
N LYS A 269 2.52 -15.20 15.24
CA LYS A 269 1.51 -16.13 14.72
C LYS A 269 2.13 -17.19 13.79
N ASP A 270 3.20 -16.85 13.08
CA ASP A 270 3.95 -17.80 12.23
C ASP A 270 4.69 -18.85 13.04
N LYS A 271 5.33 -18.45 14.14
CA LYS A 271 6.08 -19.36 15.01
C LYS A 271 5.23 -20.41 15.73
N LEU A 272 3.91 -20.24 15.74
CA LEU A 272 2.96 -21.19 16.34
C LEU A 272 2.45 -22.23 15.34
N LYS A 273 2.81 -22.10 14.05
CA LYS A 273 2.45 -23.04 12.97
C LYS A 273 3.59 -24.00 12.59
N GLU A 274 4.79 -23.77 13.10
CA GLU A 274 5.95 -24.69 13.04
C GLU A 274 6.00 -25.60 14.27
#